data_AF-A0AA89B0H8-F1
#
_entry.id   AF-A0AA89B0H8-F1
#
_cell.length_a   1.000
_cell.length_b   1.000
_cell.length_c   1.000
_cell.angle_alpha   90.00
_cell.angle_beta   90.00
_cell.angle_gamma   90.00
#
_symmetry.space_group_name_H-M   'P 1'
#
loop_
_entity.id
_entity.type
_entity.pdbx_description
1 polymer ?
#
loop_
_entity_poly.entity_id
_entity_poly.type
_entity_poly.pdbx_seq_one_letter_code
_entity_poly.pdbx_strand_id
1 'polypeptide(L)'
;MAELGAVDPSIWRACAGTCVKIPTVDSRVYYFPQGHAEQSSSPPTFSPLAQSRPSILCRVLSVRFLADPDTDEAFAKIQLLPIDPSRDPRVTEPKGADGNGDGDGDDQVVSFAKILTPSDANNGGGFSVPRFCADSIFPPLNFAADPPVQNIFITDVHGAVWEFRHIYRGTPRRHLLTTGWSKFVNGKKLVAGDSVVFMRNSRNRQLFVGVRRAVRSNADCGWRWDCPAGLPKEEENVGGGLREGFSRKGGGFRRRVLASCGDFVVRAEVVEESLNVFWTAGMRVKMAMETEDSSRMTWFQGTAASAFVPENGPWRGSPWQMLQP
;
A
#
# COMPACT_ATOMS: atom_id res chain seq x y z
N MET A 1 -9.04 -19.63 15.60
CA MET A 1 -8.46 -18.71 14.62
C MET A 1 -8.07 -17.44 15.35
N ALA A 2 -6.79 -17.09 15.39
CA ALA A 2 -6.38 -15.77 15.86
C ALA A 2 -6.84 -14.75 14.83
N GLU A 3 -7.63 -13.75 15.23
CA GLU A 3 -7.89 -12.61 14.35
C GLU A 3 -6.56 -11.90 14.08
N LEU A 4 -6.22 -11.66 12.82
CA LEU A 4 -5.09 -10.81 12.46
C LEU A 4 -5.26 -9.45 13.14
N GLY A 5 -4.22 -9.01 13.85
CA GLY A 5 -4.22 -7.72 14.54
C GLY A 5 -4.43 -6.58 13.54
N ALA A 6 -5.36 -5.69 13.85
CA ALA A 6 -5.52 -4.46 13.06
C ALA A 6 -4.31 -3.56 13.25
N VAL A 7 -3.79 -3.02 12.15
CA VAL A 7 -2.71 -2.03 12.16
C VAL A 7 -3.33 -0.64 12.23
N ASP A 8 -2.73 0.25 13.02
CA ASP A 8 -3.14 1.65 13.05
C ASP A 8 -3.09 2.27 11.64
N PRO A 9 -4.15 2.97 11.17
CA PRO A 9 -4.20 3.47 9.80
C PRO A 9 -3.03 4.38 9.41
N SER A 10 -2.52 5.22 10.32
CA SER A 10 -1.41 6.13 10.03
C SER A 10 -0.09 5.37 9.89
N ILE A 11 0.14 4.36 10.73
CA ILE A 11 1.30 3.46 10.61
C ILE A 11 1.19 2.63 9.33
N TRP A 12 0.00 2.11 9.02
CA TRP A 12 -0.24 1.33 7.82
C TRP A 12 0.02 2.15 6.54
N ARG A 13 -0.45 3.40 6.46
CA ARG A 13 -0.20 4.28 5.30
C ARG A 13 1.28 4.55 5.10
N ALA A 14 2.01 4.84 6.17
CA ALA A 14 3.45 5.03 6.11
C ALA A 14 4.17 3.74 5.61
N CYS A 15 3.68 2.55 5.95
CA CYS A 15 4.20 1.30 5.44
C CYS A 15 3.82 1.05 3.96
N ALA A 16 2.58 1.35 3.58
CA ALA A 16 2.05 1.07 2.24
C ALA A 16 2.67 1.95 1.14
N GLY A 17 3.09 3.17 1.46
CA GLY A 17 3.64 4.12 0.48
C GLY A 17 2.69 5.26 0.14
N THR A 18 3.28 6.35 -0.34
CA THR A 18 2.54 7.60 -0.62
C THR A 18 1.62 7.49 -1.84
N CYS A 19 1.84 6.50 -2.70
CA CYS A 19 0.99 6.26 -3.87
C CYS A 19 -0.32 5.54 -3.53
N VAL A 20 -0.40 4.85 -2.39
CA VAL A 20 -1.54 3.99 -2.06
C VAL A 20 -2.72 4.82 -1.56
N LYS A 21 -3.83 4.81 -2.31
CA LYS A 21 -5.07 5.51 -1.95
C LYS A 21 -6.17 4.52 -1.59
N ILE A 22 -6.45 4.37 -0.30
CA ILE A 22 -7.54 3.52 0.18
C ILE A 22 -8.84 4.33 0.28
N PRO A 23 -9.96 3.87 -0.32
CA PRO A 23 -11.23 4.57 -0.23
C PRO A 23 -11.78 4.56 1.19
N THR A 24 -12.51 5.61 1.56
CA THR A 24 -13.12 5.75 2.89
C THR A 24 -14.39 4.90 3.01
N VAL A 25 -14.79 4.57 4.24
CA VAL A 25 -16.06 3.89 4.49
C VAL A 25 -17.22 4.77 4.01
N ASP A 26 -18.27 4.14 3.49
CA ASP A 26 -19.44 4.76 2.87
C ASP A 26 -19.24 5.51 1.55
N SER A 27 -18.00 5.63 1.07
CA SER A 27 -17.72 6.19 -0.25
C SER A 27 -18.18 5.29 -1.40
N ARG A 28 -18.42 5.90 -2.57
CA ARG A 28 -18.71 5.20 -3.83
C ARG A 28 -17.41 4.88 -4.56
N VAL A 29 -17.31 3.65 -5.05
CA VAL A 29 -16.14 3.15 -5.78
C VAL A 29 -16.55 2.30 -6.97
N TYR A 30 -15.78 2.34 -8.05
CA TYR A 30 -15.83 1.29 -9.07
C TYR A 30 -14.84 0.19 -8.70
N TYR A 31 -15.35 -1.04 -8.70
CA TYR A 31 -14.55 -2.23 -8.62
C TYR A 31 -14.32 -2.80 -10.03
N PHE A 32 -13.07 -3.02 -10.41
CA PHE A 32 -12.63 -3.58 -11.70
C PHE A 32 -12.20 -5.04 -11.53
N PRO A 33 -12.99 -6.02 -12.00
CA PRO A 33 -12.62 -7.43 -11.85
C PRO A 33 -11.35 -7.81 -12.62
N GLN A 34 -11.12 -7.19 -13.78
CA GLN A 34 -9.91 -7.38 -14.57
C GLN A 34 -8.65 -7.04 -13.77
N GLY A 35 -8.61 -5.86 -13.15
CA GLY A 35 -7.47 -5.45 -12.32
C GLY A 35 -7.24 -6.35 -11.11
N HIS A 36 -8.30 -6.84 -10.47
CA HIS A 36 -8.16 -7.83 -9.39
C HIS A 36 -7.57 -9.15 -9.90
N ALA A 37 -7.96 -9.62 -11.09
CA ALA A 37 -7.38 -10.84 -11.68
C ALA A 37 -5.87 -10.68 -11.90
N GLU A 38 -5.43 -9.53 -12.42
CA GLU A 38 -4.02 -9.23 -12.72
C GLU A 38 -3.15 -9.19 -11.46
N GLN A 39 -3.71 -8.81 -10.31
CA GLN A 39 -2.97 -8.66 -9.05
C GLN A 39 -3.04 -9.86 -8.13
N SER A 40 -3.98 -10.76 -8.37
CA SER A 40 -4.10 -12.00 -7.62
C SER A 40 -2.87 -12.89 -7.81
N SER A 41 -2.35 -13.48 -6.73
CA SER A 41 -1.30 -14.50 -6.80
C SER A 41 -1.82 -15.83 -7.38
N SER A 42 -3.15 -16.02 -7.37
CA SER A 42 -3.85 -17.15 -7.96
C SER A 42 -5.15 -16.67 -8.60
N PRO A 43 -5.59 -17.24 -9.75
CA PRO A 43 -6.82 -16.82 -10.42
C PRO A 43 -8.01 -16.79 -9.45
N PRO A 44 -8.63 -15.62 -9.21
CA PRO A 44 -9.72 -15.52 -8.28
C PRO A 44 -10.93 -16.22 -8.89
N THR A 45 -11.68 -16.94 -8.07
CA THR A 45 -13.02 -17.34 -8.48
C THR A 45 -13.87 -16.07 -8.51
N PHE A 46 -14.58 -15.85 -9.61
CA PHE A 46 -15.45 -14.69 -9.78
C PHE A 46 -16.91 -15.12 -9.83
N SER A 47 -17.79 -14.43 -9.09
CA SER A 47 -19.23 -14.50 -9.35
C SER A 47 -19.58 -14.20 -10.82
N PRO A 48 -20.71 -14.72 -11.34
CA PRO A 48 -21.18 -14.40 -12.69
C PRO A 48 -21.26 -12.89 -12.97
N LEU A 49 -21.66 -12.09 -11.98
CA LEU A 49 -21.70 -10.61 -12.08
C LEU A 49 -20.32 -10.00 -12.34
N ALA A 50 -19.28 -10.50 -11.66
CA ALA A 50 -17.91 -10.03 -11.82
C ALA A 50 -17.24 -10.56 -13.10
N GLN A 51 -17.71 -11.69 -13.63
CA GLN A 51 -17.28 -12.20 -14.93
C GLN A 51 -17.92 -11.44 -16.09
N SER A 52 -19.15 -10.93 -15.92
CA SER A 52 -19.92 -10.33 -17.01
C SER A 52 -19.90 -8.79 -17.05
N ARG A 53 -19.34 -8.12 -16.03
CA ARG A 53 -19.29 -6.65 -15.97
C ARG A 53 -17.84 -6.15 -15.94
N PRO A 54 -17.45 -5.21 -16.82
CA PRO A 54 -16.11 -4.64 -16.81
C PRO A 54 -15.83 -3.78 -15.57
N SER A 55 -16.86 -3.14 -15.02
CA SER A 55 -16.80 -2.38 -13.79
C SER A 55 -18.08 -2.55 -12.98
N ILE A 56 -17.96 -2.52 -11.66
CA ILE A 56 -19.09 -2.67 -10.73
C ILE A 56 -19.07 -1.49 -9.77
N LEU A 57 -20.08 -0.61 -9.85
CA LEU A 57 -20.27 0.45 -8.88
C LEU A 57 -20.67 -0.15 -7.53
N CYS A 58 -19.97 0.25 -6.48
CA CYS A 58 -20.12 -0.26 -5.12
C CYS A 58 -20.07 0.86 -4.08
N ARG A 59 -20.64 0.59 -2.92
CA ARG A 59 -20.41 1.34 -1.67
C ARG A 59 -19.43 0.59 -0.77
N VAL A 60 -18.50 1.32 -0.16
CA VAL A 60 -17.55 0.74 0.81
C VAL A 60 -18.26 0.55 2.15
N LEU A 61 -18.32 -0.69 2.64
CA LEU A 61 -18.95 -1.03 3.92
C LEU A 61 -17.97 -1.00 5.09
N SER A 62 -16.72 -1.40 4.86
CA SER A 62 -15.68 -1.41 5.88
C SER A 62 -14.30 -1.50 5.24
N VAL A 63 -13.31 -0.92 5.91
CA VAL A 63 -11.89 -1.07 5.59
C VAL A 63 -11.17 -1.56 6.84
N ARG A 64 -10.37 -2.62 6.71
CA ARG A 64 -9.46 -3.07 7.77
C ARG A 64 -8.02 -3.02 7.25
N PHE A 65 -7.15 -2.35 7.99
CA PHE A 65 -5.72 -2.25 7.70
C PHE A 65 -4.98 -3.37 8.44
N LEU A 66 -4.22 -4.17 7.70
CA LEU A 66 -3.59 -5.40 8.16
C LEU A 66 -2.16 -5.48 7.62
N ALA A 67 -1.35 -6.32 8.24
CA ALA A 67 -0.03 -6.70 7.75
C ALA A 67 0.07 -8.23 7.73
N ASP A 68 0.78 -8.76 6.73
CA ASP A 68 1.06 -10.20 6.65
C ASP A 68 1.98 -10.61 7.81
N PRO A 69 1.64 -11.66 8.58
CA PRO A 69 2.39 -12.06 9.76
C PRO A 69 3.80 -12.60 9.46
N ASP A 70 4.04 -13.07 8.23
CA ASP A 70 5.29 -13.66 7.81
C ASP A 70 6.16 -12.69 6.99
N THR A 71 5.53 -11.89 6.12
CA THR A 71 6.23 -10.99 5.19
C THR A 71 6.30 -9.56 5.67
N ASP A 72 5.49 -9.16 6.65
CA ASP A 72 5.23 -7.78 7.09
C ASP A 72 4.57 -6.88 6.01
N GLU A 73 4.13 -7.44 4.88
CA GLU A 73 3.53 -6.64 3.81
C GLU A 73 2.17 -6.08 4.22
N ALA A 74 2.02 -4.76 4.06
CA ALA A 74 0.80 -4.05 4.36
C ALA A 74 -0.30 -4.37 3.33
N PHE A 75 -1.48 -4.75 3.80
CA PHE A 75 -2.66 -4.94 2.94
C PHE A 75 -3.94 -4.45 3.62
N ALA A 76 -4.93 -4.05 2.81
CA ALA A 76 -6.23 -3.62 3.27
C ALA A 76 -7.30 -4.64 2.86
N LYS A 77 -8.20 -4.95 3.80
CA LYS A 77 -9.39 -5.77 3.55
C LYS A 77 -10.60 -4.85 3.43
N ILE A 78 -11.11 -4.72 2.22
CA ILE A 78 -12.20 -3.81 1.87
C ILE A 78 -13.46 -4.64 1.66
N GLN A 79 -14.55 -4.27 2.33
CA GLN A 79 -15.86 -4.86 2.10
C GLN A 79 -16.69 -3.93 1.21
N LEU A 80 -17.22 -4.45 0.12
CA LEU A 80 -17.98 -3.70 -0.89
C LEU A 80 -19.41 -4.23 -1.00
N LEU A 81 -20.35 -3.32 -1.23
CA LEU A 81 -21.74 -3.59 -1.55
C LEU A 81 -22.04 -3.06 -2.96
N PRO A 82 -22.30 -3.92 -3.96
CA PRO A 82 -22.71 -3.46 -5.29
C PRO A 82 -24.00 -2.63 -5.19
N ILE A 83 -24.01 -1.50 -5.88
CA ILE A 83 -25.17 -0.61 -5.96
C ILE A 83 -25.66 -0.54 -7.41
N ASP A 84 -26.98 -0.44 -7.56
CA ASP A 84 -27.61 -0.22 -8.87
C ASP A 84 -27.69 1.29 -9.11
N PRO A 85 -27.04 1.83 -10.16
CA PRO A 85 -27.06 3.26 -10.46
C PRO A 85 -28.48 3.82 -10.62
N SER A 86 -29.44 3.00 -11.07
CA SER A 86 -30.84 3.42 -11.25
C SER A 86 -31.62 3.58 -9.94
N ARG A 87 -31.11 3.03 -8.83
CA ARG A 87 -31.79 2.98 -7.53
C ARG A 87 -31.11 3.82 -6.45
N ASP A 88 -30.01 4.52 -6.78
CA ASP A 88 -29.31 5.38 -5.83
C ASP A 88 -29.83 6.82 -5.95
N PRO A 89 -30.59 7.34 -4.97
CA PRO A 89 -31.12 8.71 -4.98
C PRO A 89 -30.03 9.79 -4.99
N ARG A 90 -28.75 9.44 -4.77
CA ARG A 90 -27.60 10.36 -4.85
C ARG A 90 -27.00 10.50 -6.25
N VAL A 91 -27.60 9.87 -7.26
CA VAL A 91 -27.29 10.18 -8.67
C VAL A 91 -27.92 11.53 -9.09
N THR A 92 -28.86 12.06 -8.30
CA THR A 92 -29.62 13.28 -8.61
C THR A 92 -29.32 14.47 -7.70
N GLU A 93 -28.49 14.30 -6.66
CA GLU A 93 -28.09 15.42 -5.79
C GLU A 93 -26.98 16.23 -6.49
N PRO A 94 -27.17 17.55 -6.71
CA PRO A 94 -26.10 18.41 -7.23
C PRO A 94 -24.94 18.39 -6.25
N LYS A 95 -23.70 18.45 -6.77
CA LYS A 95 -22.42 18.50 -6.02
C LYS A 95 -22.54 19.44 -4.80
N GLY A 96 -22.99 18.89 -3.67
CA GLY A 96 -22.74 19.45 -2.36
C GLY A 96 -21.25 19.33 -2.16
N ALA A 97 -20.61 20.41 -1.74
CA ALA A 97 -19.24 20.39 -1.28
C ALA A 97 -19.13 19.48 -0.06
N ASP A 98 -19.15 18.17 -0.29
CA ASP A 98 -18.54 17.23 0.62
C ASP A 98 -17.06 17.59 0.53
N GLY A 99 -16.68 18.38 1.53
CA GLY A 99 -15.36 18.96 1.63
C GLY A 99 -14.34 17.89 1.36
N ASN A 100 -13.19 18.35 0.88
CA ASN A 100 -11.93 17.65 0.92
C ASN A 100 -11.69 17.16 2.36
N GLY A 101 -12.38 16.08 2.74
CA GLY A 101 -12.21 15.31 3.94
C GLY A 101 -11.09 14.34 3.67
N ASP A 102 -9.97 14.87 3.17
CA ASP A 102 -8.68 14.53 3.71
C ASP A 102 -8.84 14.75 5.21
N GLY A 103 -9.34 13.71 5.89
CA GLY A 103 -9.58 13.73 7.32
C GLY A 103 -8.28 14.19 7.95
N ASP A 104 -8.35 15.41 8.48
CA ASP A 104 -7.33 16.23 9.14
C ASP A 104 -6.81 15.53 10.41
N GLY A 105 -6.25 14.34 10.20
CA GLY A 105 -5.64 13.47 11.19
C GLY A 105 -4.46 12.70 10.60
N ASP A 106 -4.13 12.91 9.32
CA ASP A 106 -3.02 12.24 8.62
C ASP A 106 -1.64 12.78 9.05
N ASP A 107 -1.59 13.98 9.64
CA ASP A 107 -0.33 14.68 9.94
C ASP A 107 0.30 14.29 11.30
N GLN A 108 -0.08 13.14 11.85
CA GLN A 108 0.42 12.70 13.16
C GLN A 108 1.65 11.79 13.09
N VAL A 109 2.04 11.29 11.92
CA VAL A 109 3.17 10.35 11.80
C VAL A 109 4.18 10.86 10.78
N VAL A 110 5.38 11.19 11.25
CA VAL A 110 6.52 11.48 10.38
C VAL A 110 7.21 10.16 10.05
N SER A 111 7.36 9.85 8.76
CA SER A 111 7.97 8.61 8.31
C SER A 111 9.19 8.84 7.41
N PHE A 112 10.11 7.88 7.41
CA PHE A 112 11.25 7.84 6.49
C PHE A 112 11.52 6.41 6.07
N ALA A 113 11.46 6.16 4.76
CA ALA A 113 11.84 4.90 4.16
C ALA A 113 13.31 4.94 3.72
N LYS A 114 14.03 3.84 3.91
CA LYS A 114 15.35 3.63 3.33
C LYS A 114 15.46 2.25 2.73
N ILE A 115 15.84 2.20 1.46
CA ILE A 115 16.31 0.96 0.82
C ILE A 115 17.61 0.49 1.51
N LEU A 116 17.63 -0.78 1.90
CA LEU A 116 18.78 -1.43 2.48
C LEU A 116 19.86 -1.66 1.43
N THR A 117 21.05 -1.13 1.71
CA THR A 117 22.26 -1.45 0.95
C THR A 117 22.77 -2.84 1.34
N PRO A 118 23.66 -3.47 0.54
CA PRO A 118 24.32 -4.71 0.92
C PRO A 118 25.02 -4.62 2.29
N SER A 119 25.59 -3.47 2.66
CA SER A 119 26.20 -3.28 3.98
C SER A 119 25.19 -3.21 5.13
N ASP A 120 23.96 -2.73 4.88
CA ASP A 120 22.91 -2.72 5.90
C ASP A 120 22.34 -4.13 6.11
N ALA A 121 22.22 -4.94 5.07
CA ALA A 121 21.66 -6.29 5.16
C ALA A 121 22.68 -7.39 5.55
N ASN A 122 23.96 -7.05 5.69
CA ASN A 122 25.00 -8.02 6.01
C ASN A 122 25.03 -8.38 7.51
N ASN A 123 25.26 -9.65 7.81
CA ASN A 123 25.45 -10.16 9.17
C ASN A 123 26.81 -9.68 9.72
N GLY A 124 26.78 -8.63 10.53
CA GLY A 124 27.96 -7.99 11.12
C GLY A 124 28.09 -6.49 10.82
N GLY A 125 27.29 -5.98 9.87
CA GLY A 125 27.12 -4.55 9.60
C GLY A 125 26.07 -3.91 10.50
N GLY A 126 26.24 -2.62 10.79
CA GLY A 126 25.18 -1.78 11.35
C GLY A 126 24.38 -1.10 10.25
N PHE A 127 23.21 -0.55 10.58
CA PHE A 127 22.42 0.26 9.66
C PHE A 127 22.94 1.69 9.61
N SER A 128 23.21 2.21 8.41
CA SER A 128 23.55 3.62 8.23
C SER A 128 22.29 4.48 8.23
N VAL A 129 22.07 5.27 9.27
CA VAL A 129 20.88 6.12 9.39
C VAL A 129 21.12 7.43 8.62
N PRO A 130 20.28 7.80 7.64
CA PRO A 130 20.36 9.10 7.00
C PRO A 130 20.11 10.22 8.00
N ARG A 131 20.84 11.33 7.87
CA ARG A 131 20.79 12.44 8.84
C ARG A 131 19.37 12.96 9.07
N PHE A 132 18.60 13.14 8.00
CA PHE A 132 17.21 13.57 8.08
C PHE A 132 16.34 12.65 8.97
N CYS A 133 16.54 11.34 8.86
CA CYS A 133 15.85 10.36 9.70
C CYS A 133 16.25 10.49 11.17
N ALA A 134 17.56 10.60 11.44
CA ALA A 134 18.06 10.77 12.80
C ALA A 134 17.52 12.05 13.47
N ASP A 135 17.44 13.14 12.73
CA ASP A 135 17.01 14.45 13.24
C ASP A 135 15.47 14.53 13.40
N SER A 136 14.71 13.92 12.50
CA SER A 136 13.24 14.06 12.46
C SER A 136 12.50 12.97 13.25
N ILE A 137 13.02 11.75 13.26
CA ILE A 137 12.31 10.58 13.78
C ILE A 137 12.84 10.17 15.14
N PHE A 138 14.16 10.06 15.30
CA PHE A 138 14.74 9.57 16.54
C PHE A 138 14.79 10.64 17.63
N PRO A 139 14.78 10.23 18.92
CA PRO A 139 15.07 11.16 20.00
C PRO A 139 16.47 11.78 19.83
N PRO A 140 16.65 13.05 20.21
CA PRO A 140 17.93 13.74 20.03
C PRO A 140 19.03 13.07 20.87
N LEU A 141 20.22 12.90 20.27
CA LEU A 141 21.39 12.42 20.99
C LEU A 141 21.96 13.52 21.90
N ASN A 142 22.56 13.10 23.02
CA ASN A 142 23.43 13.99 23.79
C ASN A 142 24.81 14.09 23.11
N PHE A 143 25.01 15.15 22.32
CA PHE A 143 26.27 15.38 21.60
C PHE A 143 27.45 15.82 22.48
N ALA A 144 27.22 16.09 23.78
CA ALA A 144 28.30 16.33 24.74
C ALA A 144 28.98 15.04 25.23
N ALA A 145 28.35 13.87 25.03
CA ALA A 145 28.97 12.58 25.32
C ALA A 145 29.95 12.15 24.21
N ASP A 146 30.93 11.32 24.53
CA ASP A 146 31.85 10.75 23.54
C ASP A 146 31.97 9.21 23.68
N PRO A 147 31.47 8.42 22.71
CA PRO A 147 30.64 8.85 21.58
C PRO A 147 29.18 9.16 22.01
N PRO A 148 28.45 10.06 21.31
CA PRO A 148 27.01 10.24 21.51
C PRO A 148 26.23 8.95 21.21
N VAL A 149 25.50 8.42 22.19
CA VAL A 149 24.81 7.12 22.10
C VAL A 149 23.52 7.10 22.92
N GLN A 150 22.53 6.31 22.47
CA GLN A 150 21.31 6.00 23.20
C GLN A 150 20.76 4.63 22.76
N ASN A 151 19.91 4.01 23.60
CA ASN A 151 19.09 2.89 23.18
C ASN A 151 17.69 3.40 22.84
N ILE A 152 17.14 2.94 21.71
CA ILE A 152 15.79 3.25 21.25
C ILE A 152 14.98 1.96 21.14
N PHE A 153 13.70 2.05 21.49
CA PHE A 153 12.75 0.95 21.40
C PHE A 153 11.72 1.31 20.34
N ILE A 154 11.58 0.45 19.33
CA ILE A 154 10.74 0.70 18.17
C ILE A 154 9.77 -0.48 18.00
N THR A 155 8.48 -0.18 17.88
CA THR A 155 7.43 -1.21 17.77
C THR A 155 7.14 -1.51 16.30
N ASP A 156 7.10 -2.77 15.91
CA ASP A 156 6.73 -3.13 14.54
C ASP A 156 5.19 -3.15 14.32
N VAL A 157 4.77 -3.40 13.08
CA VAL A 157 3.35 -3.44 12.69
C VAL A 157 2.54 -4.54 13.40
N HIS A 158 3.21 -5.52 14.00
CA HIS A 158 2.60 -6.62 14.75
C HIS A 158 2.66 -6.41 16.26
N GLY A 159 3.19 -5.28 16.73
CA GLY A 159 3.32 -4.93 18.14
C GLY A 159 4.58 -5.45 18.81
N ALA A 160 5.51 -6.10 18.09
CA ALA A 160 6.76 -6.56 18.68
C ALA A 160 7.74 -5.39 18.84
N VAL A 161 8.39 -5.31 20.01
CA VAL A 161 9.33 -4.24 20.35
C VAL A 161 10.75 -4.66 20.03
N TRP A 162 11.44 -3.84 19.24
CA TRP A 162 12.83 -4.00 18.83
C TRP A 162 13.70 -2.94 19.50
N GLU A 163 14.74 -3.39 20.22
CA GLU A 163 15.74 -2.51 20.82
C GLU A 163 16.90 -2.31 19.86
N PHE A 164 17.28 -1.04 19.63
CA PHE A 164 18.44 -0.68 18.83
C PHE A 164 19.37 0.27 19.59
N ARG A 165 20.68 0.06 19.42
CA ARG A 165 21.69 1.03 19.86
C ARG A 165 21.93 2.06 18.75
N HIS A 166 21.48 3.29 18.96
CA HIS A 166 21.73 4.43 18.07
C HIS A 166 22.99 5.17 18.53
N ILE A 167 23.98 5.30 17.64
CA ILE A 167 25.28 5.92 17.93
C ILE A 167 25.71 6.86 16.80
N TYR A 168 26.31 8.00 17.17
CA TYR A 168 26.93 8.92 16.22
C TYR A 168 28.46 8.83 16.31
N ARG A 169 29.11 8.20 15.32
CA ARG A 169 30.56 7.90 15.36
C ARG A 169 31.17 7.79 13.96
N GLY A 170 32.47 7.48 13.90
CA GLY A 170 33.21 7.27 12.66
C GLY A 170 33.85 8.55 12.10
N THR A 171 34.55 8.42 10.98
CA THR A 171 35.28 9.50 10.32
C THR A 171 35.02 9.45 8.80
N PRO A 172 34.20 10.36 8.23
CA PRO A 172 33.41 11.39 8.91
C PRO A 172 32.33 10.78 9.83
N ARG A 173 31.89 11.53 10.85
CA ARG A 173 30.87 11.06 11.80
C ARG A 173 29.52 10.84 11.09
N ARG A 174 28.84 9.74 11.43
CA ARG A 174 27.54 9.34 10.87
C ARG A 174 26.66 8.69 11.94
N HIS A 175 25.35 8.73 11.74
CA HIS A 175 24.39 8.03 12.59
C HIS A 175 24.30 6.56 12.19
N LEU A 176 24.34 5.67 13.17
CA LEU A 176 24.32 4.22 12.97
C LEU A 176 23.35 3.56 13.96
N LEU A 177 22.62 2.53 13.53
CA LEU A 177 22.07 1.51 14.43
C LEU A 177 23.02 0.32 14.45
N THR A 178 23.52 -0.07 15.62
CA THR A 178 24.49 -1.16 15.77
C THR A 178 23.86 -2.37 16.44
N THR A 179 23.97 -2.47 17.77
CA THR A 179 23.36 -3.56 18.55
C THR A 179 21.86 -3.60 18.29
N GLY A 180 21.32 -4.82 18.10
CA GLY A 180 19.91 -5.06 17.77
C GLY A 180 19.60 -5.10 16.28
N TRP A 181 20.38 -4.40 15.44
CA TRP A 181 20.12 -4.31 14.00
C TRP A 181 20.19 -5.68 13.29
N SER A 182 21.28 -6.44 13.47
CA SER A 182 21.40 -7.76 12.85
C SER A 182 20.32 -8.75 13.35
N LYS A 183 19.83 -8.59 14.58
CA LYS A 183 18.71 -9.39 15.10
C LYS A 183 17.41 -9.05 14.36
N PHE A 184 17.16 -7.76 14.10
CA PHE A 184 16.02 -7.30 13.31
C PHE A 184 16.10 -7.79 11.85
N VAL A 185 17.25 -7.64 11.19
CA VAL A 185 17.47 -8.13 9.81
C VAL A 185 17.20 -9.63 9.70
N ASN A 186 17.76 -10.43 10.60
CA ASN A 186 17.55 -11.88 10.59
C ASN A 186 16.11 -12.26 10.96
N GLY A 187 15.54 -11.61 11.97
CA GLY A 187 14.16 -11.88 12.42
C GLY A 187 13.13 -11.55 11.34
N LYS A 188 13.33 -10.47 10.59
CA LYS A 188 12.48 -10.05 9.47
C LYS A 188 12.95 -10.59 8.12
N LYS A 189 14.00 -11.41 8.05
CA LYS A 189 14.56 -11.99 6.81
C LYS A 189 14.81 -10.93 5.72
N LEU A 190 15.37 -9.77 6.11
CA LEU A 190 15.58 -8.65 5.20
C LEU A 190 16.78 -8.91 4.28
N VAL A 191 16.68 -8.45 3.04
CA VAL A 191 17.76 -8.49 2.06
C VAL A 191 18.06 -7.10 1.51
N ALA A 192 19.22 -6.94 0.83
CA ALA A 192 19.51 -5.71 0.11
C ALA A 192 18.43 -5.46 -0.96
N GLY A 193 17.99 -4.20 -1.08
CA GLY A 193 16.84 -3.81 -1.90
C GLY A 193 15.52 -3.72 -1.14
N ASP A 194 15.34 -4.45 -0.03
CA ASP A 194 14.18 -4.24 0.84
C ASP A 194 14.25 -2.82 1.44
N SER A 195 13.11 -2.24 1.79
CA SER A 195 13.04 -0.95 2.48
C SER A 195 12.59 -1.13 3.93
N VAL A 196 13.22 -0.36 4.82
CA VAL A 196 12.79 -0.20 6.20
C VAL A 196 12.21 1.19 6.39
N VAL A 197 11.01 1.25 6.96
CA VAL A 197 10.26 2.47 7.19
C VAL A 197 10.29 2.79 8.68
N PHE A 198 11.02 3.83 9.07
CA PHE A 198 10.97 4.34 10.44
C PHE A 198 9.87 5.39 10.54
N MET A 199 9.17 5.41 11.67
CA MET A 199 8.03 6.28 11.90
C MET A 199 8.08 6.84 13.31
N ARG A 200 7.66 8.10 13.46
CA ARG A 200 7.44 8.75 14.75
C ARG A 200 6.05 9.33 14.80
N ASN A 201 5.28 8.93 15.80
CA ASN A 201 4.02 9.58 16.11
C ASN A 201 4.29 10.90 16.87
N SER A 202 3.88 12.03 16.29
CA SER A 202 4.09 13.38 16.82
C SER A 202 3.37 13.63 18.14
N ARG A 203 2.24 12.95 18.39
CA ARG A 203 1.40 13.16 19.57
C ARG A 203 1.95 12.48 20.82
N ASN A 204 2.32 11.21 20.71
CA ASN A 204 2.79 10.40 21.85
C ASN A 204 4.30 10.12 21.82
N ARG A 205 5.01 10.58 20.77
CA ARG A 205 6.45 10.36 20.54
C ARG A 205 6.88 8.89 20.44
N GLN A 206 5.93 7.98 20.21
CA GLN A 206 6.24 6.57 20.01
C GLN A 206 6.88 6.35 18.64
N LEU A 207 7.82 5.41 18.61
CA LEU A 207 8.54 5.00 17.41
C LEU A 207 7.96 3.70 16.86
N PHE A 208 7.79 3.66 15.55
CA PHE A 208 7.36 2.46 14.84
C PHE A 208 8.32 2.09 13.70
N VAL A 209 8.34 0.81 13.33
CA VAL A 209 9.11 0.31 12.19
C VAL A 209 8.23 -0.58 11.30
N GLY A 210 8.31 -0.35 10.00
CA GLY A 210 7.68 -1.17 8.97
C GLY A 210 8.71 -1.65 7.96
N VAL A 211 8.30 -2.59 7.11
CA VAL A 211 9.11 -3.18 6.05
C VAL A 211 8.35 -3.12 4.73
N ARG A 212 9.05 -2.80 3.65
CA ARG A 212 8.56 -3.02 2.28
C ARG A 212 9.53 -3.95 1.56
N ARG A 213 9.01 -5.01 0.96
CA ARG A 213 9.85 -5.99 0.26
C ARG A 213 10.21 -5.49 -1.13
N ALA A 214 11.45 -5.76 -1.56
CA ALA A 214 11.84 -5.52 -2.93
C ALA A 214 11.02 -6.40 -3.87
N VAL A 215 10.46 -5.81 -4.93
CA VAL A 215 9.83 -6.58 -6.00
C VAL A 215 10.95 -7.28 -6.78
N ARG A 216 11.04 -8.60 -6.66
CA ARG A 216 11.95 -9.40 -7.50
C ARG A 216 11.35 -9.44 -8.90
N SER A 217 11.87 -8.63 -9.82
CA SER A 217 11.45 -8.71 -11.21
C SER A 217 11.79 -10.11 -11.74
N ASN A 218 10.76 -10.87 -12.11
CA ASN A 218 10.97 -12.02 -12.96
C ASN A 218 11.18 -11.46 -14.37
N ALA A 219 12.35 -11.69 -14.95
CA ALA A 219 12.86 -11.01 -16.15
C ALA A 219 12.11 -11.31 -17.47
N ASP A 220 10.84 -11.73 -17.42
CA ASP A 220 10.06 -12.16 -18.58
C ASP A 220 8.66 -11.54 -18.65
N CYS A 221 8.44 -10.40 -18.00
CA CYS A 221 7.18 -9.66 -18.06
C CYS A 221 7.46 -8.16 -18.23
N GLY A 222 7.22 -7.63 -19.44
CA GLY A 222 7.37 -6.21 -19.74
C GLY A 222 6.59 -5.32 -18.76
N TRP A 223 7.24 -4.24 -18.30
CA TRP A 223 6.69 -3.08 -17.59
C TRP A 223 5.56 -3.40 -16.62
N ARG A 224 5.85 -4.26 -15.65
CA ARG A 224 4.97 -4.56 -14.53
C ARG A 224 5.05 -3.39 -13.55
N TRP A 225 3.99 -2.60 -13.46
CA TRP A 225 3.83 -1.54 -12.46
C TRP A 225 4.21 -2.06 -11.07
N ASP A 226 5.05 -1.31 -10.35
CA ASP A 226 5.62 -1.66 -9.05
C ASP A 226 4.52 -1.87 -8.00
N CYS A 227 3.98 -3.08 -7.96
CA CYS A 227 3.09 -3.59 -6.93
C CYS A 227 3.76 -4.81 -6.31
N PRO A 228 3.88 -4.89 -4.98
CA PRO A 228 4.32 -6.11 -4.31
C PRO A 228 3.39 -7.25 -4.70
N ALA A 229 3.93 -8.21 -5.44
CA ALA A 229 3.23 -9.43 -5.81
C ALA A 229 3.21 -10.36 -4.60
N GLY A 230 2.08 -10.43 -3.89
CA GLY A 230 1.93 -11.33 -2.77
C GLY A 230 0.77 -10.98 -1.86
N LEU A 231 -0.47 -11.30 -2.26
CA LEU A 231 -1.52 -11.45 -1.25
C LEU A 231 -1.18 -12.70 -0.40
N PRO A 232 -1.39 -12.66 0.94
CA PRO A 232 -1.18 -13.80 1.81
C PRO A 232 -1.88 -15.05 1.25
N LYS A 233 -1.19 -16.19 1.26
CA LYS A 233 -1.85 -17.49 1.12
C LYS A 233 -2.62 -17.73 2.42
N GLU A 234 -3.94 -17.54 2.42
CA GLU A 234 -4.76 -18.27 3.40
C GLU A 234 -4.71 -19.75 2.99
N GLU A 235 -3.81 -20.54 3.60
CA GLU A 235 -3.93 -22.00 3.62
C GLU A 235 -5.14 -22.39 4.49
N GLU A 236 -6.34 -22.40 3.92
CA GLU A 236 -7.40 -23.25 4.44
C GLU A 236 -7.08 -24.71 4.07
N ASN A 237 -6.28 -25.35 4.90
CA ASN A 237 -6.00 -26.78 4.80
C ASN A 237 -7.21 -27.59 5.32
N VAL A 238 -8.36 -27.50 4.63
CA VAL A 238 -9.50 -28.43 4.67
C VAL A 238 -10.22 -28.34 3.33
N GLY A 239 -9.84 -29.14 2.32
CA GLY A 239 -10.70 -29.52 1.18
C GLY A 239 -11.61 -28.43 0.58
N GLY A 240 -11.12 -27.19 0.43
CA GLY A 240 -11.90 -26.04 0.02
C GLY A 240 -10.99 -24.94 -0.49
N GLY A 241 -10.76 -24.93 -1.81
CA GLY A 241 -10.09 -23.79 -2.46
C GLY A 241 -10.81 -22.50 -2.15
N LEU A 242 -10.05 -21.40 -2.00
CA LEU A 242 -10.48 -20.02 -1.74
C LEU A 242 -11.99 -19.81 -1.94
N ARG A 243 -12.77 -20.08 -0.88
CA ARG A 243 -14.21 -19.87 -0.97
C ARG A 243 -14.44 -18.37 -0.96
N GLU A 244 -14.89 -17.84 -2.09
CA GLU A 244 -15.64 -16.60 -2.16
C GLU A 244 -16.69 -16.62 -1.03
N GLY A 245 -16.45 -15.85 0.03
CA GLY A 245 -17.38 -15.75 1.16
C GLY A 245 -18.59 -14.89 0.80
N PHE A 246 -19.43 -15.34 -0.13
CA PHE A 246 -20.74 -14.77 -0.40
C PHE A 246 -21.71 -15.15 0.72
N SER A 247 -21.72 -14.37 1.81
CA SER A 247 -22.74 -14.56 2.83
C SER A 247 -24.04 -13.91 2.37
N ARG A 248 -24.96 -14.72 1.85
CA ARG A 248 -26.36 -14.34 1.56
C ARG A 248 -27.18 -14.34 2.86
N LYS A 249 -26.72 -13.63 3.90
CA LYS A 249 -27.54 -13.34 5.09
C LYS A 249 -27.98 -11.89 5.05
N GLY A 250 -29.25 -11.68 4.71
CA GLY A 250 -29.92 -10.38 4.75
C GLY A 250 -29.68 -9.49 3.52
N GLY A 251 -30.29 -9.84 2.38
CA GLY A 251 -30.74 -8.86 1.39
C GLY A 251 -29.71 -8.02 0.61
N GLY A 252 -28.40 -8.31 0.63
CA GLY A 252 -27.43 -7.57 -0.18
C GLY A 252 -26.17 -8.38 -0.48
N PHE A 253 -25.69 -8.32 -1.73
CA PHE A 253 -24.41 -8.92 -2.14
C PHE A 253 -23.26 -8.21 -1.43
N ARG A 254 -22.44 -8.94 -0.65
CA ARG A 254 -21.26 -8.36 0.02
C ARG A 254 -20.01 -9.01 -0.54
N ARG A 255 -19.07 -8.20 -1.02
CA ARG A 255 -17.78 -8.65 -1.54
C ARG A 255 -16.66 -8.25 -0.59
N ARG A 256 -15.71 -9.15 -0.36
CA ARG A 256 -14.44 -8.84 0.32
C ARG A 256 -13.34 -8.77 -0.74
N VAL A 257 -12.48 -7.78 -0.65
CA VAL A 257 -11.30 -7.69 -1.49
C VAL A 257 -10.08 -7.35 -0.65
N LEU A 258 -8.96 -7.97 -0.98
CA LEU A 258 -7.66 -7.66 -0.41
C LEU A 258 -6.93 -6.75 -1.40
N ALA A 259 -6.48 -5.59 -0.94
CA ALA A 259 -5.71 -4.63 -1.73
C ALA A 259 -4.37 -4.40 -1.02
N SER A 260 -3.27 -4.85 -1.63
CA SER A 260 -1.90 -4.63 -1.12
C SER A 260 -1.16 -3.52 -1.86
N CYS A 261 -1.46 -3.31 -3.13
CA CYS A 261 -1.13 -2.12 -3.93
C CYS A 261 -1.79 -2.35 -5.28
N GLY A 262 -2.67 -1.46 -5.74
CA GLY A 262 -3.44 -1.72 -6.94
C GLY A 262 -4.80 -1.08 -7.03
N ASP A 263 -4.93 -0.14 -7.96
CA ASP A 263 -6.10 0.69 -8.14
C ASP A 263 -7.26 -0.05 -8.82
N PHE A 264 -7.56 -1.31 -8.51
CA PHE A 264 -8.76 -1.97 -9.05
C PHE A 264 -10.03 -1.64 -8.23
N VAL A 265 -9.89 -0.94 -7.11
CA VAL A 265 -10.99 -0.31 -6.36
C VAL A 265 -10.75 1.20 -6.38
N VAL A 266 -11.40 1.90 -7.31
CA VAL A 266 -11.17 3.33 -7.56
C VAL A 266 -12.36 4.15 -7.10
N ARG A 267 -12.14 5.33 -6.51
CA ARG A 267 -13.23 6.27 -6.19
C ARG A 267 -14.08 6.57 -7.42
N ALA A 268 -15.41 6.55 -7.24
CA ALA A 268 -16.36 6.70 -8.34
C ALA A 268 -16.17 8.03 -9.09
N GLU A 269 -15.99 9.12 -8.33
CA GLU A 269 -15.78 10.47 -8.85
C GLU A 269 -14.57 10.55 -9.79
N VAL A 270 -13.46 9.89 -9.43
CA VAL A 270 -12.24 9.89 -10.23
C VAL A 270 -12.45 9.16 -11.55
N VAL A 271 -13.17 8.03 -11.51
CA VAL A 271 -13.48 7.25 -12.72
C VAL A 271 -14.45 8.01 -13.61
N GLU A 272 -15.52 8.57 -13.05
CA GLU A 272 -16.53 9.33 -13.78
C GLU A 272 -15.95 10.58 -14.44
N GLU A 273 -15.12 11.34 -13.73
CA GLU A 273 -14.40 12.48 -14.30
C GLU A 273 -13.42 12.06 -15.38
N SER A 274 -12.70 10.94 -15.19
CA SER A 274 -11.76 10.42 -16.20
C SER A 274 -12.46 9.91 -17.46
N LEU A 275 -13.67 9.33 -17.33
CA LEU A 275 -14.46 8.85 -18.47
C LEU A 275 -15.13 9.99 -19.26
N ASN A 276 -15.24 11.18 -18.68
CA ASN A 276 -15.69 12.38 -19.39
C ASN A 276 -14.59 13.01 -20.28
N VAL A 277 -13.34 12.53 -20.16
CA VAL A 277 -12.24 12.96 -21.02
C VAL A 277 -12.25 12.15 -22.30
N PHE A 278 -12.18 12.83 -23.45
CA PHE A 278 -12.01 12.18 -24.74
C PHE A 278 -10.53 11.82 -24.95
N TRP A 279 -10.14 10.65 -24.45
CA TRP A 279 -8.77 10.15 -24.56
C TRP A 279 -8.40 9.81 -26.00
N THR A 280 -7.30 10.37 -26.51
CA THR A 280 -6.79 10.10 -27.86
C THR A 280 -5.29 9.89 -27.88
N ALA A 281 -4.81 9.22 -28.92
CA ALA A 281 -3.39 9.17 -29.25
C ALA A 281 -2.81 10.59 -29.35
N GLY A 282 -1.60 10.78 -28.82
CA GLY A 282 -0.90 12.07 -28.81
C GLY A 282 -1.18 12.97 -27.60
N MET A 283 -2.14 12.63 -26.72
CA MET A 283 -2.37 13.42 -25.51
C MET A 283 -1.21 13.29 -24.53
N ARG A 284 -0.75 14.43 -23.98
CA ARG A 284 0.27 14.43 -22.92
C ARG A 284 -0.34 14.08 -21.58
N VAL A 285 0.27 13.14 -20.89
CA VAL A 285 -0.12 12.69 -19.56
C VAL A 285 1.00 12.97 -18.57
N LYS A 286 0.63 13.18 -17.31
CA LYS A 286 1.58 13.21 -16.20
C LYS A 286 1.15 12.16 -15.19
N MET A 287 2.09 11.33 -14.78
CA MET A 287 1.87 10.30 -13.80
C MET A 287 2.78 10.55 -12.60
N ALA A 288 2.20 10.48 -11.41
CA ALA A 288 2.95 10.56 -10.16
C ALA A 288 3.46 9.15 -9.83
N MET A 289 4.76 9.03 -9.54
CA MET A 289 5.38 7.77 -9.17
C MET A 289 6.29 7.98 -7.95
N GLU A 290 6.30 7.02 -7.05
CA GLU A 290 7.21 7.05 -5.90
C GLU A 290 8.65 6.87 -6.41
N THR A 291 9.58 7.64 -5.87
CA THR A 291 11.00 7.45 -6.16
C THR A 291 11.46 6.08 -5.69
N GLU A 292 12.52 5.56 -6.30
CA GLU A 292 13.10 4.26 -5.93
C GLU A 292 13.39 4.18 -4.42
N ASP A 293 13.94 5.26 -3.84
CA ASP A 293 14.20 5.38 -2.40
C ASP A 293 12.95 5.60 -1.53
N SER A 294 11.75 5.58 -2.13
CA SER A 294 10.46 5.75 -1.47
C SER A 294 10.34 7.05 -0.65
N SER A 295 11.17 8.04 -0.94
CA SER A 295 11.27 9.25 -0.12
C SER A 295 10.44 10.41 -0.67
N ARG A 296 10.12 10.40 -1.97
CA ARG A 296 9.45 11.50 -2.68
C ARG A 296 8.54 10.98 -3.79
N MET A 297 7.59 11.82 -4.17
CA MET A 297 6.78 11.64 -5.37
C MET A 297 7.42 12.43 -6.52
N THR A 298 7.71 11.76 -7.64
CA THR A 298 8.16 12.41 -8.88
C THR A 298 7.08 12.34 -9.95
N TRP A 299 7.06 13.34 -10.83
CA TRP A 299 6.11 13.41 -11.93
C TRP A 299 6.80 13.02 -13.23
N PHE A 300 6.38 11.92 -13.81
CA PHE A 300 6.81 11.49 -15.13
C PHE A 300 5.84 12.03 -16.17
N GLN A 301 6.39 12.67 -17.21
CA GLN A 301 5.62 13.16 -18.34
C GLN A 301 5.70 12.13 -19.46
N GLY A 302 4.56 11.79 -20.02
CA GLY A 302 4.44 10.86 -21.14
C GLY A 302 3.42 11.33 -22.15
N THR A 303 3.25 10.55 -23.21
CA THR A 303 2.25 10.78 -24.24
C THR A 303 1.48 9.49 -24.41
N ALA A 304 0.14 9.53 -24.42
CA ALA A 304 -0.65 8.34 -24.74
C ALA A 304 -0.41 7.99 -26.22
N ALA A 305 0.23 6.85 -26.49
CA ALA A 305 0.43 6.35 -27.85
C ALA A 305 -0.90 5.90 -28.47
N SER A 306 -1.78 5.31 -27.67
CA SER A 306 -3.13 4.94 -28.09
C SER A 306 -4.12 4.91 -26.92
N ALA A 307 -5.40 4.98 -27.25
CA ALA A 307 -6.50 4.76 -26.33
C ALA A 307 -7.44 3.73 -26.98
N PHE A 308 -7.54 2.54 -26.39
CA PHE A 308 -8.38 1.47 -26.92
C PHE A 308 -9.03 0.67 -25.80
N VAL A 309 -10.30 0.33 -26.00
CA VAL A 309 -11.09 -0.46 -25.06
C VAL A 309 -11.23 -1.88 -25.62
N PRO A 310 -11.02 -2.94 -24.82
CA PRO A 310 -11.11 -4.32 -25.30
C PRO A 310 -12.48 -4.61 -25.92
N GLU A 311 -12.47 -5.02 -27.19
CA GLU A 311 -13.68 -5.43 -27.89
C GLU A 311 -14.05 -6.89 -27.65
N ASN A 312 -13.17 -7.73 -27.09
CA ASN A 312 -13.44 -9.16 -26.88
C ASN A 312 -13.01 -9.61 -25.48
N GLY A 313 -13.49 -10.78 -25.05
CA GLY A 313 -13.19 -11.36 -23.74
C GLY A 313 -14.25 -11.07 -22.67
N PRO A 314 -14.03 -11.56 -21.43
CA PRO A 314 -15.02 -11.48 -20.35
C PRO A 314 -15.35 -10.04 -19.93
N TRP A 315 -14.40 -9.12 -20.06
CA TRP A 315 -14.57 -7.70 -19.71
C TRP A 315 -14.56 -6.79 -20.95
N ARG A 316 -15.32 -7.17 -21.99
CA ARG A 316 -15.58 -6.31 -23.15
C ARG A 316 -16.05 -4.92 -22.67
N GLY A 317 -15.49 -3.86 -23.24
CA GLY A 317 -15.86 -2.49 -22.87
C GLY A 317 -15.14 -1.95 -21.64
N SER A 318 -14.15 -2.66 -21.09
CA SER A 318 -13.43 -2.24 -19.88
C SER A 318 -12.49 -1.06 -20.11
N PRO A 319 -12.60 0.03 -19.34
CA PRO A 319 -11.63 1.13 -19.39
C PRO A 319 -10.32 0.79 -18.66
N TRP A 320 -10.21 -0.39 -18.05
CA TRP A 320 -8.99 -0.85 -17.38
C TRP A 320 -7.84 -0.94 -18.38
N GLN A 321 -6.74 -0.23 -18.10
CA GLN A 321 -5.56 -0.16 -18.98
C GLN A 321 -5.87 0.29 -20.42
N MET A 322 -6.90 1.13 -20.60
CA MET A 322 -7.31 1.65 -21.91
C MET A 322 -6.23 2.52 -22.58
N LEU A 323 -5.38 3.19 -21.79
CA LEU A 323 -4.30 4.05 -22.30
C LEU A 323 -3.00 3.25 -22.42
N GLN A 324 -2.38 3.31 -23.59
CA GLN A 324 -1.04 2.75 -23.82
C GLN A 324 0.00 3.88 -23.89
N PRO A 325 1.16 3.73 -23.23
CA PRO A 325 2.22 4.74 -23.19
C PRO A 325 3.01 4.85 -24.49
#